data_AF-A0A507ZC33-F1
#
_entry.id   AF-A0A507ZC33-F1
#
_cell.length_a   1.000
_cell.length_b   1.000
_cell.length_c   1.000
_cell.angle_alpha   90.00
_cell.angle_beta   90.00
_cell.angle_gamma   90.00
#
_symmetry.space_group_name_H-M   'P 1'
#
loop_
_entity.id
_entity.type
_entity.pdbx_description
1 polymer ?
#
loop_
_entity_poly.entity_id
_entity_poly.type
_entity_poly.pdbx_seq_one_letter_code
_entity_poly.pdbx_strand_id
1 'polypeptide(L)'
;MKNMRFLLCLLAFASFASCQTDTKKNQNQTETSQQEARNDFTETATRNTADTNSVKEENPSKLAPEPAYTGKYKRLDDGKENETTCDCNCLEINFDHPVDVCIDKNAKLQIQVAYTQTNDGKVKMYYVSGSGKTKTFKSIPWEKFDKDTPLAIIEYTKNEELELDWKGFTQNKELVVDYAIFGKKNLEGKFKRI
;
A
#
# COMPACT_ATOMS: atom_id res chain seq x y z
N MET A 1 1.60 23.44 -51.23
CA MET A 1 0.29 23.11 -51.86
C MET A 1 0.12 21.59 -51.93
N LYS A 2 -0.63 20.99 -51.01
CA LYS A 2 -1.72 20.04 -51.31
C LYS A 2 -2.36 19.60 -49.99
N ASN A 3 -3.60 20.04 -49.84
CA ASN A 3 -4.53 19.72 -48.77
C ASN A 3 -5.13 18.34 -49.00
N MET A 4 -5.34 17.55 -47.95
CA MET A 4 -6.31 16.45 -47.92
C MET A 4 -6.76 16.27 -46.46
N ARG A 5 -7.77 17.03 -46.01
CA ARG A 5 -9.18 16.62 -45.84
C ARG A 5 -9.29 15.29 -45.06
N PHE A 6 -9.45 15.33 -43.73
CA PHE A 6 -10.72 15.48 -43.00
C PHE A 6 -11.66 14.29 -43.25
N LEU A 7 -11.67 13.32 -42.32
CA LEU A 7 -12.78 12.38 -42.17
C LEU A 7 -13.19 12.36 -40.70
N LEU A 8 -14.44 12.74 -40.49
CA LEU A 8 -15.11 12.99 -39.23
C LEU A 8 -16.16 11.88 -39.09
N CYS A 9 -15.97 10.96 -38.14
CA CYS A 9 -17.00 9.98 -37.77
C CYS A 9 -17.55 10.35 -36.38
N LEU A 10 -18.64 11.12 -36.44
CA LEU A 10 -19.66 11.23 -35.40
C LEU A 10 -20.46 9.92 -35.32
N LEU A 11 -20.79 9.46 -34.10
CA LEU A 11 -21.95 8.65 -33.67
C LEU A 11 -21.69 8.32 -32.17
N ALA A 12 -22.20 9.06 -31.19
CA ALA A 12 -23.57 9.15 -30.64
C ALA A 12 -24.09 7.84 -29.99
N PHE A 13 -24.80 8.01 -28.86
CA PHE A 13 -25.56 7.04 -28.03
C PHE A 13 -24.76 6.31 -26.92
N ALA A 14 -25.19 6.22 -25.66
CA ALA A 14 -26.42 6.65 -24.99
C ALA A 14 -26.15 6.80 -23.48
N SER A 15 -26.80 7.78 -22.87
CA SER A 15 -26.87 8.00 -21.42
C SER A 15 -27.84 7.00 -20.80
N PHE A 16 -27.41 6.23 -19.80
CA PHE A 16 -28.32 5.56 -18.87
C PHE A 16 -28.34 6.32 -17.54
N ALA A 17 -29.56 6.68 -17.14
CA ALA A 17 -29.89 7.35 -15.90
C ALA A 17 -30.04 6.34 -14.75
N SER A 18 -29.55 6.78 -13.58
CA SER A 18 -30.12 6.66 -12.24
C SER A 18 -30.84 5.38 -11.78
N CYS A 19 -30.29 4.75 -10.73
CA CYS A 19 -31.10 4.29 -9.60
C CYS A 19 -30.37 4.63 -8.29
N GLN A 20 -30.82 5.70 -7.63
CA GLN A 20 -30.67 5.85 -6.18
C GLN A 20 -31.75 4.99 -5.50
N THR A 21 -31.36 4.21 -4.51
CA THR A 21 -32.27 3.81 -3.43
C THR A 21 -31.59 4.11 -2.11
N ASP A 22 -32.00 5.23 -1.52
CA ASP A 22 -31.85 5.48 -0.09
C ASP A 22 -32.66 4.45 0.69
N THR A 23 -32.05 3.80 1.68
CA THR A 23 -32.80 3.29 2.83
C THR A 23 -32.22 3.91 4.09
N LYS A 24 -33.01 4.84 4.64
CA LYS A 24 -32.81 5.49 5.92
C LYS A 24 -32.88 4.49 7.07
N LYS A 25 -32.01 4.75 8.06
CA LYS A 25 -32.19 4.64 9.52
C LYS A 25 -33.19 3.61 10.04
N ASN A 26 -32.71 2.78 10.96
CA ASN A 26 -33.38 2.70 12.25
C ASN A 26 -32.40 2.84 13.41
N GLN A 27 -32.73 3.76 14.31
CA GLN A 27 -32.07 4.07 15.56
C GLN A 27 -32.69 3.25 16.69
N ASN A 28 -31.92 3.13 17.78
CA ASN A 28 -32.31 2.75 19.14
C ASN A 28 -32.55 1.24 19.33
N GLN A 29 -32.09 0.61 20.41
CA GLN A 29 -32.16 1.10 21.79
C GLN A 29 -31.13 0.39 22.67
N THR A 30 -30.43 1.18 23.49
CA THR A 30 -29.67 0.76 24.66
C THR A 30 -30.63 0.32 25.76
N GLU A 31 -30.43 -0.87 26.34
CA GLU A 31 -30.83 -1.15 27.71
C GLU A 31 -29.69 -1.86 28.45
N THR A 32 -29.12 -1.10 29.38
CA THR A 32 -28.33 -1.57 30.51
C THR A 32 -29.25 -2.32 31.46
N SER A 33 -28.87 -3.52 31.90
CA SER A 33 -29.25 -3.99 33.22
C SER A 33 -28.11 -4.75 33.86
N GLN A 34 -27.61 -4.17 34.96
CA GLN A 34 -26.73 -4.81 35.91
C GLN A 34 -27.52 -5.86 36.68
N GLN A 35 -26.94 -7.04 36.88
CA GLN A 35 -27.25 -7.81 38.08
C GLN A 35 -26.05 -8.66 38.50
N GLU A 36 -25.54 -8.32 39.67
CA GLU A 36 -24.60 -9.10 40.47
C GLU A 36 -25.21 -10.44 40.87
N ALA A 37 -24.39 -11.50 40.88
CA ALA A 37 -24.56 -12.62 41.78
C ALA A 37 -23.19 -13.21 42.15
N ARG A 38 -22.71 -12.74 43.30
CA ARG A 38 -21.71 -13.37 44.15
C ARG A 38 -22.21 -14.76 44.57
N ASN A 39 -21.37 -15.79 44.46
CA ASN A 39 -21.41 -16.92 45.38
C ASN A 39 -19.99 -17.43 45.64
N ASP A 40 -19.71 -17.49 46.93
CA ASP A 40 -18.51 -17.89 47.63
C ASP A 40 -18.79 -19.27 48.22
N PHE A 41 -17.91 -20.26 48.00
CA PHE A 41 -17.73 -21.38 48.94
C PHE A 41 -16.40 -22.13 48.72
N THR A 42 -15.46 -21.84 49.62
CA THR A 42 -14.46 -22.67 50.32
C THR A 42 -14.04 -24.08 49.83
N GLU A 43 -12.74 -24.17 49.53
CA GLU A 43 -11.69 -24.95 50.22
C GLU A 43 -11.81 -26.49 50.36
N THR A 44 -10.87 -27.22 49.75
CA THR A 44 -10.13 -28.27 50.46
C THR A 44 -8.78 -28.56 49.80
N ALA A 45 -7.70 -28.45 50.58
CA ALA A 45 -6.37 -28.91 50.24
C ALA A 45 -6.20 -30.40 50.60
N THR A 46 -5.60 -31.21 49.74
CA THR A 46 -4.86 -32.42 50.13
C THR A 46 -3.74 -32.73 49.13
N ARG A 47 -2.65 -33.27 49.68
CA ARG A 47 -1.27 -33.40 49.18
C ARG A 47 -0.98 -34.74 48.47
N ASN A 48 0.07 -34.73 47.64
CA ASN A 48 0.91 -35.84 47.13
C ASN A 48 0.25 -36.69 46.01
N THR A 49 0.91 -37.11 44.92
CA THR A 49 2.28 -37.62 44.73
C THR A 49 2.62 -37.59 43.22
N ALA A 50 3.91 -37.63 42.90
CA ALA A 50 4.49 -37.63 41.56
C ALA A 50 3.89 -38.69 40.60
N ASP A 51 3.68 -38.31 39.33
CA ASP A 51 4.06 -39.16 38.21
C ASP A 51 4.24 -38.36 36.91
N THR A 52 5.37 -38.62 36.28
CA THR A 52 5.83 -38.10 34.99
C THR A 52 4.89 -38.54 33.89
N ASN A 53 4.26 -37.59 33.20
CA ASN A 53 3.86 -37.77 31.81
C ASN A 53 4.12 -36.47 31.05
N SER A 54 5.15 -36.52 30.21
CA SER A 54 5.51 -35.50 29.24
C SER A 54 4.35 -35.23 28.30
N VAL A 55 3.52 -34.26 28.67
CA VAL A 55 2.71 -33.54 27.69
C VAL A 55 3.71 -32.81 26.82
N LYS A 56 3.87 -33.28 25.58
CA LYS A 56 4.56 -32.52 24.54
C LYS A 56 3.89 -31.15 24.50
N GLU A 57 4.57 -30.14 25.03
CA GLU A 57 4.33 -28.76 24.65
C GLU A 57 4.42 -28.75 23.12
N GLU A 58 3.26 -28.61 22.48
CA GLU A 58 3.19 -28.04 21.15
C GLU A 58 3.92 -26.71 21.25
N ASN A 59 5.17 -26.74 20.81
CA ASN A 59 5.99 -25.59 20.56
C ASN A 59 5.10 -24.60 19.80
N PRO A 60 4.67 -23.47 20.40
CA PRO A 60 3.88 -22.51 19.66
C PRO A 60 4.75 -22.12 18.50
N SER A 61 4.27 -22.43 17.29
CA SER A 61 4.84 -22.00 16.03
C SER A 61 5.29 -20.58 16.24
N LYS A 62 6.61 -20.41 16.37
CA LYS A 62 7.23 -19.11 16.49
C LYS A 62 7.02 -18.54 15.10
N LEU A 63 5.86 -17.92 14.89
CA LEU A 63 5.63 -17.05 13.74
C LEU A 63 6.89 -16.20 13.71
N ALA A 64 7.65 -16.37 12.63
CA ALA A 64 8.81 -15.53 12.40
C ALA A 64 8.33 -14.10 12.61
N PRO A 65 9.05 -13.27 13.39
CA PRO A 65 8.65 -11.89 13.58
C PRO A 65 8.46 -11.31 12.19
N GLU A 66 7.22 -10.92 11.86
CA GLU A 66 6.94 -10.27 10.58
C GLU A 66 7.96 -9.14 10.45
N PRO A 67 8.79 -9.14 9.40
CA PRO A 67 9.75 -8.08 9.23
C PRO A 67 8.97 -6.76 9.14
N ALA A 68 9.21 -5.86 10.10
CA ALA A 68 8.53 -4.58 10.13
C ALA A 68 9.03 -3.76 8.93
N TYR A 69 8.23 -3.71 7.86
CA TYR A 69 8.50 -2.98 6.61
C TYR A 69 8.96 -1.53 6.83
N THR A 70 8.65 -0.92 7.97
CA THR A 70 9.05 0.44 8.32
C THR A 70 10.57 0.63 8.29
N GLY A 71 11.02 1.64 7.53
CA GLY A 71 12.44 2.00 7.45
C GLY A 71 12.80 2.66 6.14
N LYS A 72 14.10 2.90 5.97
CA LYS A 72 14.69 3.41 4.72
C LYS A 72 15.40 2.27 4.01
N TYR A 73 15.27 2.27 2.69
CA TYR A 73 15.82 1.25 1.81
C TYR A 73 16.50 1.92 0.64
N LYS A 74 17.53 1.28 0.12
CA LYS A 74 18.28 1.72 -1.05
C LYS A 74 18.21 0.68 -2.16
N ARG A 75 18.00 1.14 -3.38
CA ARG A 75 17.90 0.31 -4.57
C ARG A 75 19.22 -0.45 -4.84
N LEU A 76 19.09 -1.68 -5.31
CA LEU A 76 20.18 -2.64 -5.52
C LEU A 76 20.52 -2.91 -6.99
N ASP A 77 19.68 -2.48 -7.93
CA ASP A 77 19.74 -2.87 -9.34
C ASP A 77 19.82 -1.68 -10.30
N ASP A 78 20.27 -0.51 -9.80
CA ASP A 78 20.44 0.71 -10.57
C ASP A 78 21.91 1.06 -10.87
N GLY A 79 22.86 0.21 -10.49
CA GLY A 79 24.30 0.42 -10.67
C GLY A 79 24.88 1.48 -9.73
N LYS A 80 24.12 1.90 -8.72
CA LYS A 80 24.47 2.96 -7.75
C LYS A 80 24.53 2.42 -6.32
N GLU A 81 24.74 1.12 -6.18
CA GLU A 81 24.70 0.41 -4.89
C GLU A 81 25.75 0.95 -3.92
N ASN A 82 26.87 1.47 -4.45
CA ASN A 82 27.98 2.05 -3.68
C ASN A 82 27.87 3.57 -3.43
N GLU A 83 26.90 4.28 -4.00
CA GLU A 83 26.74 5.74 -3.76
C GLU A 83 26.30 6.01 -2.31
N THR A 84 26.95 6.92 -1.59
CA THR A 84 26.58 7.24 -0.19
C THR A 84 25.35 8.13 -0.07
N THR A 85 24.84 8.67 -1.18
CA THR A 85 23.73 9.63 -1.22
C THR A 85 22.45 9.00 -1.75
N CYS A 86 21.34 9.22 -1.05
CA CYS A 86 19.98 8.91 -1.50
C CYS A 86 19.49 10.00 -2.44
N ASP A 87 19.54 9.76 -3.75
CA ASP A 87 18.93 10.63 -4.76
C ASP A 87 17.44 10.24 -4.96
N CYS A 88 17.14 9.46 -6.00
CA CYS A 88 15.82 8.87 -6.24
C CYS A 88 15.88 7.34 -6.22
N ASN A 89 16.94 6.82 -5.59
CA ASN A 89 17.23 5.40 -5.42
C ASN A 89 16.98 4.93 -3.98
N CYS A 90 16.31 5.74 -3.17
CA CYS A 90 15.90 5.36 -1.82
C CYS A 90 14.38 5.39 -1.68
N LEU A 91 13.88 4.45 -0.89
CA LEU A 91 12.48 4.29 -0.54
C LEU A 91 12.37 4.37 0.98
N GLU A 92 11.49 5.23 1.48
CA GLU A 92 11.10 5.23 2.88
C GLU A 92 9.72 4.62 3.00
N ILE A 93 9.56 3.67 3.93
CA ILE A 93 8.26 3.07 4.25
C ILE A 93 7.87 3.53 5.64
N ASN A 94 6.72 4.20 5.74
CA ASN A 94 6.12 4.65 6.98
C ASN A 94 4.60 4.44 6.93
N PHE A 95 4.02 3.75 7.91
CA PHE A 95 2.59 3.46 7.95
C PHE A 95 1.76 4.53 8.68
N ASP A 96 2.41 5.44 9.41
CA ASP A 96 1.73 6.44 10.25
C ASP A 96 1.39 7.71 9.47
N HIS A 97 2.17 8.05 8.44
CA HIS A 97 1.96 9.24 7.63
C HIS A 97 2.44 9.06 6.18
N PRO A 98 1.89 9.84 5.23
CA PRO A 98 2.39 9.86 3.86
C PRO A 98 3.85 10.30 3.80
N VAL A 99 4.62 9.70 2.89
CA VAL A 99 6.02 10.04 2.66
C VAL A 99 6.25 10.50 1.22
N ASP A 100 7.22 11.38 1.04
CA ASP A 100 7.66 11.81 -0.29
C ASP A 100 8.52 10.71 -0.95
N VAL A 101 8.20 10.38 -2.19
CA VAL A 101 8.95 9.46 -3.04
C VAL A 101 9.40 10.21 -4.29
N CYS A 102 10.71 10.20 -4.54
CA CYS A 102 11.25 10.77 -5.76
C CYS A 102 11.07 9.81 -6.93
N ILE A 103 10.48 10.29 -8.02
CA ILE A 103 10.44 9.56 -9.28
C ILE A 103 11.57 10.00 -10.21
N ASP A 104 11.77 11.31 -10.41
CA ASP A 104 12.83 11.81 -11.30
C ASP A 104 13.37 13.15 -10.78
N LYS A 105 14.64 13.15 -10.35
CA LYS A 105 15.34 14.33 -9.83
C LYS A 105 15.42 15.47 -10.84
N ASN A 106 15.69 15.16 -12.11
CA ASN A 106 15.91 16.16 -13.17
C ASN A 106 14.61 16.84 -13.57
N ALA A 107 13.53 16.06 -13.64
CA ALA A 107 12.18 16.58 -13.89
C ALA A 107 11.52 17.18 -12.62
N LYS A 108 12.18 17.05 -11.45
CA LYS A 108 11.61 17.36 -10.13
C LYS A 108 10.26 16.68 -9.93
N LEU A 109 10.17 15.43 -10.37
CA LEU A 109 8.97 14.60 -10.34
C LEU A 109 8.94 13.85 -9.01
N GLN A 110 7.96 14.19 -8.17
CA GLN A 110 7.80 13.63 -6.83
C GLN A 110 6.35 13.30 -6.56
N ILE A 111 6.11 12.27 -5.76
CA ILE A 111 4.79 11.90 -5.27
C ILE A 111 4.80 11.71 -3.77
N GLN A 112 3.68 11.96 -3.12
CA GLN A 112 3.41 11.47 -1.79
C GLN A 112 2.65 10.17 -1.87
N VAL A 113 3.02 9.23 -1.01
CA VAL A 113 2.36 7.93 -0.92
C VAL A 113 2.03 7.55 0.51
N ALA A 114 0.96 6.78 0.66
CA ALA A 114 0.60 6.11 1.90
C ALA A 114 0.77 4.60 1.73
N TYR A 115 1.10 3.91 2.82
CA TYR A 115 1.30 2.46 2.82
C TYR A 115 0.22 1.76 3.63
N THR A 116 -0.12 0.54 3.21
CA THR A 116 -1.00 -0.35 3.98
C THR A 116 -0.48 -1.78 3.88
N GLN A 117 -0.30 -2.42 5.02
CA GLN A 117 0.02 -3.85 5.06
C GLN A 117 -1.24 -4.67 4.80
N THR A 118 -1.12 -5.71 4.00
CA THR A 118 -2.20 -6.63 3.66
C THR A 118 -2.09 -7.91 4.49
N ASN A 119 -3.21 -8.63 4.62
CA ASN A 119 -3.27 -9.88 5.40
C ASN A 119 -2.38 -11.00 4.86
N ASP A 120 -1.95 -10.93 3.60
CA ASP A 120 -1.00 -11.86 2.97
C ASP A 120 0.47 -11.42 3.15
N GLY A 121 0.73 -10.45 4.03
CA GLY A 121 2.09 -10.03 4.41
C GLY A 121 2.78 -9.11 3.40
N LYS A 122 2.04 -8.57 2.42
CA LYS A 122 2.54 -7.60 1.44
C LYS A 122 2.24 -6.17 1.88
N VAL A 123 2.85 -5.21 1.21
CA VAL A 123 2.55 -3.78 1.41
C VAL A 123 2.04 -3.19 0.12
N LYS A 124 0.91 -2.46 0.20
CA LYS A 124 0.38 -1.67 -0.90
C LYS A 124 0.79 -0.21 -0.73
N MET A 125 1.28 0.40 -1.80
CA MET A 125 1.65 1.81 -1.89
C MET A 125 0.56 2.56 -2.67
N TYR A 126 -0.08 3.55 -2.06
CA TYR A 126 -1.18 4.31 -2.64
C TYR A 126 -0.79 5.75 -2.91
N TYR A 127 -1.32 6.32 -4.00
CA TYR A 127 -1.12 7.72 -4.34
C TYR A 127 -1.83 8.66 -3.37
N VAL A 128 -1.16 9.73 -2.92
CA VAL A 128 -1.76 10.80 -2.11
C VAL A 128 -1.80 12.11 -2.89
N SER A 129 -0.64 12.55 -3.37
CA SER A 129 -0.45 13.79 -4.12
C SER A 129 0.82 13.71 -4.97
N GLY A 130 1.01 14.65 -5.90
CA GLY A 130 2.18 14.65 -6.78
C GLY A 130 2.49 16.03 -7.31
N SER A 131 3.74 16.22 -7.71
CA SER A 131 4.22 17.48 -8.24
C SER A 131 5.32 17.28 -9.26
N GLY A 132 5.63 18.35 -9.99
CA GLY A 132 6.61 18.34 -11.06
C GLY A 132 5.97 18.32 -12.45
N LYS A 133 6.84 18.33 -13.46
CA LYS A 133 6.49 18.38 -14.88
C LYS A 133 7.58 17.73 -15.70
N THR A 134 7.24 17.20 -16.86
CA THR A 134 8.26 16.65 -17.78
C THR A 134 8.33 17.48 -19.04
N LYS A 135 9.39 17.30 -19.84
CA LYS A 135 9.49 17.94 -21.16
C LYS A 135 8.36 17.47 -22.09
N THR A 136 7.97 16.19 -21.99
CA THR A 136 6.93 15.56 -22.79
C THR A 136 5.53 15.98 -22.34
N PHE A 137 5.31 16.10 -21.03
CA PHE A 137 4.01 16.45 -20.45
C PHE A 137 4.13 17.78 -19.69
N LYS A 138 3.73 18.87 -20.35
CA LYS A 138 3.74 20.23 -19.79
C LYS A 138 2.94 20.34 -18.49
N SER A 139 1.92 19.52 -18.31
CA SER A 139 1.17 19.37 -17.06
C SER A 139 0.74 17.91 -16.90
N ILE A 140 1.09 17.32 -15.75
CA ILE A 140 0.60 16.01 -15.34
C ILE A 140 -0.69 16.25 -14.55
N PRO A 141 -1.79 15.53 -14.82
CA PRO A 141 -3.07 15.74 -14.18
C PRO A 141 -3.11 15.08 -12.79
N TRP A 142 -2.22 15.50 -11.89
CA TRP A 142 -2.06 14.94 -10.55
C TRP A 142 -3.37 14.73 -9.79
N GLU A 143 -4.24 15.74 -9.84
CA GLU A 143 -5.55 15.73 -9.16
C GLU A 143 -6.55 14.72 -9.74
N LYS A 144 -6.27 14.13 -10.89
CA LYS A 144 -7.16 13.15 -11.55
C LYS A 144 -6.79 11.71 -11.25
N PHE A 145 -5.64 11.44 -10.63
CA PHE A 145 -5.25 10.08 -10.34
C PHE A 145 -6.03 9.49 -9.17
N ASP A 146 -6.36 8.22 -9.30
CA ASP A 146 -7.07 7.48 -8.26
C ASP A 146 -6.16 7.31 -7.04
N LYS A 147 -6.76 7.42 -5.85
CA LYS A 147 -6.07 7.28 -4.55
C LYS A 147 -6.36 5.94 -3.86
N ASP A 148 -7.36 5.22 -4.34
CA ASP A 148 -7.82 3.93 -3.80
C ASP A 148 -7.24 2.71 -4.55
N THR A 149 -6.49 2.95 -5.63
CA THR A 149 -5.83 1.92 -6.42
C THR A 149 -4.32 1.95 -6.15
N PRO A 150 -3.68 0.81 -5.80
CA PRO A 150 -2.25 0.79 -5.49
C PRO A 150 -1.38 1.18 -6.70
N LEU A 151 -0.42 2.07 -6.46
CA LEU A 151 0.65 2.40 -7.40
C LEU A 151 1.70 1.27 -7.49
N ALA A 152 1.91 0.55 -6.40
CA ALA A 152 2.87 -0.53 -6.31
C ALA A 152 2.50 -1.54 -5.22
N ILE A 153 3.03 -2.75 -5.38
CA ILE A 153 3.05 -3.79 -4.35
C ILE A 153 4.50 -4.00 -3.92
N ILE A 154 4.73 -4.08 -2.62
CA ILE A 154 6.04 -4.30 -2.02
C ILE A 154 6.00 -5.62 -1.26
N GLU A 155 7.00 -6.46 -1.50
CA GLU A 155 7.13 -7.77 -0.88
C GLU A 155 8.52 -7.90 -0.27
N TYR A 156 8.60 -8.39 0.97
CA TYR A 156 9.89 -8.81 1.52
C TYR A 156 10.41 -10.02 0.76
N THR A 157 11.69 -9.93 0.43
CA THR A 157 12.49 -11.03 -0.06
C THR A 157 13.48 -11.46 1.03
N LYS A 158 14.51 -12.23 0.69
CA LYS A 158 15.49 -12.71 1.67
C LYS A 158 16.45 -11.59 2.06
N ASN A 159 17.13 -11.71 3.21
CA ASN A 159 18.23 -10.83 3.62
C ASN A 159 17.88 -9.33 3.81
N GLU A 160 16.70 -9.03 4.36
CA GLU A 160 16.22 -7.64 4.55
C GLU A 160 16.08 -6.84 3.26
N GLU A 161 15.95 -7.55 2.14
CA GLU A 161 15.66 -6.97 0.83
C GLU A 161 14.15 -6.96 0.58
N LEU A 162 13.69 -5.97 -0.15
CA LEU A 162 12.31 -5.89 -0.65
C LEU A 162 12.31 -5.76 -2.16
N GLU A 163 11.22 -6.21 -2.77
CA GLU A 163 10.95 -6.04 -4.19
C GLU A 163 9.71 -5.15 -4.35
N LEU A 164 9.84 -4.08 -5.13
CA LEU A 164 8.77 -3.17 -5.47
C LEU A 164 8.32 -3.42 -6.91
N ASP A 165 7.08 -3.89 -7.05
CA ASP A 165 6.39 -4.12 -8.31
C ASP A 165 5.46 -2.92 -8.61
N TRP A 166 5.92 -2.06 -9.52
CA TRP A 166 5.25 -0.85 -9.92
C TRP A 166 4.10 -1.14 -10.89
N LYS A 167 2.88 -0.77 -10.46
CA LYS A 167 1.64 -0.89 -11.23
C LYS A 167 1.31 0.36 -12.04
N GLY A 168 1.70 1.53 -11.55
CA GLY A 168 1.48 2.81 -12.24
C GLY A 168 0.25 3.57 -11.75
N PHE A 169 0.11 4.79 -12.29
CA PHE A 169 -1.03 5.65 -11.97
C PHE A 169 -2.28 5.18 -12.70
N THR A 170 -3.41 5.28 -12.00
CA THR A 170 -4.73 4.98 -12.57
C THR A 170 -5.61 6.23 -12.56
N GLN A 171 -6.56 6.28 -13.49
CA GLN A 171 -7.64 7.26 -13.51
C GLN A 171 -8.91 6.50 -13.87
N ASN A 172 -9.96 6.61 -13.03
CA ASN A 172 -11.18 5.80 -13.16
C ASN A 172 -10.90 4.28 -13.14
N LYS A 173 -9.90 3.85 -12.37
CA LYS A 173 -9.41 2.47 -12.20
C LYS A 173 -8.75 1.88 -13.45
N GLU A 174 -8.47 2.72 -14.44
CA GLU A 174 -7.74 2.31 -15.65
C GLU A 174 -6.32 2.86 -15.63
N LEU A 175 -5.36 2.03 -16.05
CA LEU A 175 -3.94 2.41 -16.12
C LEU A 175 -3.75 3.57 -17.10
N VAL A 176 -3.19 4.68 -16.62
CA VAL A 176 -2.83 5.80 -17.49
C VAL A 176 -1.47 5.53 -18.10
N VAL A 177 -1.48 4.90 -19.28
CA VAL A 177 -0.28 4.39 -19.98
C VAL A 177 0.81 5.46 -20.12
N ASP A 178 0.43 6.70 -20.43
CA ASP A 178 1.36 7.83 -20.59
C ASP A 178 2.20 8.12 -19.34
N TYR A 179 1.68 7.79 -18.15
CA TYR A 179 2.32 8.05 -16.86
C TYR A 179 2.77 6.77 -16.14
N ALA A 180 2.38 5.59 -16.64
CA ALA A 180 2.78 4.30 -16.07
C ALA A 180 4.31 4.12 -16.05
N ILE A 181 5.01 4.69 -17.02
CA ILE A 181 6.47 4.58 -17.17
C ILE A 181 7.26 5.27 -16.05
N PHE A 182 6.64 6.24 -15.37
CA PHE A 182 7.32 7.12 -14.42
C PHE A 182 7.99 6.36 -13.28
N GLY A 183 7.26 5.52 -12.55
CA GLY A 183 7.87 4.70 -11.49
C GLY A 183 8.65 3.50 -12.01
N LYS A 184 8.37 3.00 -13.23
CA LYS A 184 9.02 1.79 -13.76
C LYS A 184 10.54 1.94 -13.89
N LYS A 185 11.04 3.13 -14.19
CA LYS A 185 12.48 3.34 -14.34
C LYS A 185 13.21 3.43 -13.00
N ASN A 186 12.62 4.12 -12.02
CA ASN A 186 13.35 4.58 -10.83
C ASN A 186 12.89 3.91 -9.52
N LEU A 187 11.65 3.40 -9.46
CA LEU A 187 11.06 2.79 -8.28
C LEU A 187 10.93 1.27 -8.38
N GLU A 188 10.69 0.73 -9.58
CA GLU A 188 10.67 -0.72 -9.79
C GLU A 188 12.00 -1.35 -9.42
N GLY A 189 11.96 -2.46 -8.69
CA GLY A 189 13.12 -3.33 -8.50
C GLY A 189 13.36 -3.70 -7.06
N LYS A 190 14.61 -4.09 -6.78
CA LYS A 190 15.02 -4.57 -5.46
C LYS A 190 15.66 -3.48 -4.63
N PHE A 191 15.37 -3.49 -3.33
CA PHE A 191 15.95 -2.57 -2.38
C PHE A 191 16.43 -3.31 -1.14
N LYS A 192 17.44 -2.76 -0.47
CA LYS A 192 17.99 -3.27 0.79
C LYS A 192 17.89 -2.20 1.87
N ARG A 193 17.62 -2.64 3.10
CA ARG A 193 17.60 -1.74 4.25
C ARG A 193 18.95 -1.01 4.43
N ILE A 194 18.90 0.26 4.81
CA ILE A 194 20.06 1.11 5.14
C ILE A 194 20.02 1.62 6.57
#